data_AF-A0A7V9U8J2-F1
#
_entry.id   AF-A0A7V9U8J2-F1
#
_cell.length_a   1.000
_cell.length_b   1.000
_cell.length_c   1.000
_cell.angle_alpha   90.00
_cell.angle_beta   90.00
_cell.angle_gamma   90.00
#
_symmetry.space_group_name_H-M   'P 1'
#
loop_
_entity.id
_entity.type
_entity.pdbx_description
1 polymer ?
#
loop_
_entity_poly.entity_id
_entity_poly.type
_entity_poly.pdbx_seq_one_letter_code
_entity_poly.pdbx_strand_id
1 'polypeptide(L)'
;MTDVGSAADFGRIDADGTVYVRTSAGERVVGQWAGGDPATGLAFYRRRFEGLEVEVDLLERRIEAGALSPADASTAAGKIRRSVNEAQAVGDLDALVLRIDALGPVIEARKEARKAERAVKGAEAKQAKQRLVEEAERLASGTEWRQGAQRLREMLSTWKTLPRIDKETNDALWHRFSSARTTYTRRSKQH
;
A
#
# COMPACT_ATOMS: atom_id res chain seq x y z
N MET A 1 12.79 22.57 -21.85
CA MET A 1 14.24 22.68 -22.06
C MET A 1 14.81 23.20 -20.75
N THR A 2 14.89 22.30 -19.77
CA THR A 2 15.31 22.60 -18.40
C THR A 2 16.81 22.36 -18.34
N ASP A 3 17.55 23.41 -18.03
CA ASP A 3 18.99 23.41 -17.91
C ASP A 3 19.41 22.42 -16.82
N VAL A 4 19.95 21.28 -17.24
CA VAL A 4 20.50 20.26 -16.34
C VAL A 4 21.87 20.79 -15.96
N GLY A 5 21.93 21.46 -14.81
CA GLY A 5 23.18 21.88 -14.17
C GLY A 5 24.18 20.72 -14.20
N SER A 6 25.33 20.98 -14.78
CA SER A 6 26.39 19.99 -15.02
C SER A 6 26.70 19.20 -13.75
N ALA A 7 26.88 17.88 -13.87
CA ALA A 7 27.28 16.99 -12.79
C ALA A 7 28.62 17.38 -12.09
N ALA A 8 29.34 18.38 -12.61
CA ALA A 8 30.50 19.01 -11.99
C ALA A 8 30.16 20.02 -10.86
N ASP A 9 28.88 20.41 -10.71
CA ASP A 9 28.49 21.49 -9.78
C ASP A 9 28.09 21.04 -8.38
N PHE A 10 27.94 19.74 -8.16
CA PHE A 10 27.41 19.23 -6.88
C PHE A 10 28.47 18.96 -5.81
N GLY A 11 29.76 19.07 -6.11
CA GLY A 11 30.77 18.92 -5.06
C GLY A 11 32.17 19.33 -5.46
N ARG A 12 32.99 19.55 -4.43
CA ARG A 12 34.39 19.97 -4.55
C ARG A 12 35.25 19.28 -3.49
N ILE A 13 36.52 19.13 -3.78
CA ILE A 13 37.54 18.76 -2.81
C ILE A 13 38.45 19.96 -2.61
N ASP A 14 38.62 20.37 -1.36
CA ASP A 14 39.47 21.49 -0.99
C ASP A 14 40.95 21.07 -0.96
N ALA A 15 41.86 22.04 -0.85
CA ALA A 15 43.30 21.79 -0.89
C ALA A 15 43.81 20.92 0.28
N ASP A 16 43.08 20.90 1.40
CA ASP A 16 43.33 20.04 2.56
C ASP A 16 42.73 18.62 2.43
N GLY A 17 42.09 18.34 1.30
CA GLY A 17 41.40 17.07 1.01
C GLY A 17 39.97 17.00 1.53
N THR A 18 39.42 18.05 2.13
CA THR A 18 38.03 18.05 2.61
C THR A 18 37.04 18.01 1.44
N VAL A 19 36.11 17.07 1.47
CA VAL A 19 35.12 16.87 0.41
C VAL A 19 33.80 17.50 0.82
N TYR A 20 33.29 18.38 -0.04
CA TYR A 20 32.03 19.09 0.13
C TYR A 20 31.03 18.67 -0.94
N VAL A 21 29.77 18.55 -0.54
CA VAL A 21 28.61 18.50 -1.43
C VAL A 21 27.87 19.84 -1.37
N ARG A 22 27.44 20.35 -2.51
CA ARG A 22 26.56 21.52 -2.62
C ARG A 22 25.11 21.05 -2.64
N THR A 23 24.32 21.56 -1.70
CA THR A 23 22.86 21.46 -1.70
C THR A 23 22.24 22.86 -1.68
N SER A 24 20.93 22.95 -1.83
CA SER A 24 20.14 24.18 -1.70
C SER A 24 20.27 24.83 -0.32
N ALA A 25 20.63 24.07 0.71
CA ALA A 25 20.92 24.57 2.06
C ALA A 25 22.36 25.08 2.23
N GLY A 26 23.22 24.96 1.20
CA GLY A 26 24.62 25.35 1.22
C GLY A 26 25.58 24.17 1.06
N GLU A 27 26.86 24.40 1.39
CA GLU A 27 27.87 23.35 1.35
C GLU A 27 27.87 22.50 2.63
N ARG A 28 27.93 21.18 2.46
CA ARG A 28 28.02 20.20 3.55
C ARG A 28 29.28 19.36 3.38
N VAL A 29 30.04 19.18 4.45
CA VAL A 29 31.18 18.26 4.48
C VAL A 29 30.66 16.81 4.43
N VAL A 30 31.15 16.02 3.47
CA VAL A 30 30.76 14.61 3.29
C VAL A 30 31.91 13.64 3.51
N GLY A 31 33.13 14.13 3.70
CA GLY A 31 34.27 13.31 4.05
C GLY A 31 35.60 14.01 3.80
N GLN A 32 36.67 13.21 3.84
CA GLN A 32 38.02 13.65 3.56
C GLN A 32 38.66 12.69 2.56
N TRP A 33 39.50 13.20 1.68
CA TRP A 33 40.22 12.47 0.65
C TRP A 33 41.72 12.65 0.85
N ALA A 34 42.38 11.60 1.33
CA ALA A 34 43.77 11.65 1.78
C ALA A 34 44.81 11.15 0.74
N GLY A 35 44.42 10.91 -0.52
CA GLY A 35 45.39 10.41 -1.50
C GLY A 35 44.94 10.43 -2.95
N GLY A 36 45.76 11.03 -3.82
CA GLY A 36 45.59 11.01 -5.27
C GLY A 36 44.85 12.23 -5.83
N ASP A 37 44.52 12.15 -7.11
CA ASP A 37 43.90 13.24 -7.87
C ASP A 37 42.46 13.55 -7.39
N PRO A 38 42.10 14.83 -7.14
CA PRO A 38 40.76 15.24 -6.73
C PRO A 38 39.61 14.71 -7.62
N ALA A 39 39.82 14.56 -8.92
CA ALA A 39 38.77 14.03 -9.80
C ALA A 39 38.44 12.56 -9.49
N THR A 40 39.45 11.78 -9.08
CA THR A 40 39.26 10.39 -8.64
C THR A 40 38.49 10.33 -7.31
N GLY A 41 38.81 11.22 -6.38
CA GLY A 41 38.05 11.37 -5.13
C GLY A 41 36.58 11.68 -5.40
N LEU A 42 36.29 12.70 -6.22
CA LEU A 42 34.91 13.06 -6.57
C LEU A 42 34.15 11.90 -7.25
N ALA A 43 34.81 11.15 -8.13
CA ALA A 43 34.21 9.97 -8.77
C ALA A 43 33.82 8.89 -7.75
N PHE A 44 34.62 8.69 -6.70
CA PHE A 44 34.28 7.75 -5.61
C PHE A 44 33.02 8.19 -4.84
N TYR A 45 32.91 9.46 -4.47
CA TYR A 45 31.71 9.97 -3.78
C TYR A 45 30.48 10.02 -4.69
N ARG A 46 30.67 10.22 -6.01
CA ARG A 46 29.59 10.10 -7.00
C ARG A 46 29.09 8.67 -7.13
N ARG A 47 29.98 7.67 -7.11
CA ARG A 47 29.57 6.26 -7.13
C ARG A 47 28.68 5.89 -5.95
N ARG A 48 28.88 6.52 -4.79
CA ARG A 48 27.99 6.36 -3.63
C ARG A 48 26.62 7.01 -3.86
N PHE A 49 26.59 8.17 -4.52
CA PHE A 49 25.34 8.80 -4.94
C PHE A 49 24.55 7.93 -5.92
N GLU A 50 25.21 7.37 -6.94
CA GLU A 50 24.60 6.42 -7.89
C GLU A 50 23.95 5.23 -7.19
N GLY A 51 24.54 4.75 -6.09
CA GLY A 51 23.94 3.70 -5.26
C GLY A 51 22.61 4.12 -4.63
N LEU A 52 22.51 5.36 -4.15
CA LEU A 52 21.27 5.92 -3.61
C LEU A 52 20.22 6.14 -4.69
N GLU A 53 20.63 6.56 -5.89
CA GLU A 53 19.72 6.67 -7.04
C GLU A 53 19.05 5.33 -7.33
N VAL A 54 19.84 4.24 -7.35
CA VAL A 54 19.32 2.89 -7.56
C VAL A 54 18.35 2.45 -6.44
N GLU A 55 18.62 2.81 -5.18
CA GLU A 55 17.70 2.52 -4.07
C GLU A 55 16.36 3.25 -4.23
N VAL A 56 16.40 4.52 -4.63
CA VAL A 56 15.20 5.34 -4.90
C VAL A 56 14.42 4.77 -6.09
N ASP A 57 15.09 4.48 -7.20
CA ASP A 57 14.49 3.86 -8.39
C ASP A 57 13.79 2.55 -8.05
N LEU A 58 14.43 1.71 -7.24
CA LEU A 58 13.85 0.43 -6.83
C LEU A 58 12.61 0.63 -5.96
N LEU A 59 12.64 1.60 -5.03
CA LEU A 59 11.47 1.92 -4.22
C LEU A 59 10.32 2.43 -5.07
N GLU A 60 10.58 3.37 -5.98
CA GLU A 60 9.59 3.91 -6.92
C GLU A 60 8.92 2.79 -7.72
N ARG A 61 9.71 1.89 -8.33
CA ARG A 61 9.19 0.75 -9.09
C ARG A 61 8.38 -0.21 -8.25
N ARG A 62 8.81 -0.50 -7.02
CA ARG A 62 8.08 -1.40 -6.09
C ARG A 62 6.76 -0.78 -5.65
N ILE A 63 6.73 0.53 -5.41
CA ILE A 63 5.50 1.26 -5.14
C ILE A 63 4.62 1.19 -6.38
N GLU A 64 5.11 1.55 -7.56
CA GLU A 64 4.36 1.54 -8.81
C GLU A 64 3.70 0.18 -9.08
N ALA A 65 4.49 -0.90 -9.00
CA ALA A 65 4.02 -2.28 -9.18
C ALA A 65 3.06 -2.76 -8.08
N GLY A 66 2.87 -2.00 -7.00
CA GLY A 66 2.02 -2.39 -5.88
C GLY A 66 2.57 -3.54 -5.04
N ALA A 67 3.87 -3.82 -5.15
CA ALA A 67 4.57 -4.90 -4.45
C ALA A 67 4.79 -4.60 -2.95
N LEU A 68 4.43 -3.41 -2.49
CA LEU A 68 4.49 -2.98 -1.09
C LEU A 68 3.10 -2.59 -0.57
N SER A 69 2.86 -2.82 0.73
CA SER A 69 1.75 -2.18 1.41
C SER A 69 2.05 -0.68 1.58
N PRO A 70 1.02 0.19 1.69
CA PRO A 70 1.25 1.62 1.95
C PRO A 70 2.10 1.88 3.20
N ALA A 71 1.92 1.08 4.27
CA ALA A 71 2.70 1.23 5.50
C ALA A 71 4.19 0.88 5.30
N ASP A 72 4.47 -0.21 4.57
CA ASP A 72 5.84 -0.61 4.27
C ASP A 72 6.52 0.38 3.31
N ALA A 73 5.76 0.91 2.34
CA ALA A 73 6.23 1.93 1.42
C ALA A 73 6.63 3.22 2.15
N SER A 74 5.78 3.72 3.07
CA SER A 74 6.12 4.90 3.89
C SER A 74 7.35 4.67 4.76
N THR A 75 7.47 3.48 5.35
CA THR A 75 8.63 3.11 6.18
C THR A 75 9.91 3.06 5.35
N ALA A 76 9.86 2.47 4.15
CA ALA A 76 11.00 2.40 3.23
C ALA A 76 11.41 3.79 2.72
N ALA A 77 10.45 4.62 2.32
CA ALA A 77 10.69 6.01 1.90
C ALA A 77 11.38 6.81 3.01
N GLY A 78 10.88 6.71 4.25
CA GLY A 78 11.51 7.38 5.41
C GLY A 78 12.92 6.88 5.70
N LYS A 79 13.21 5.58 5.50
CA LYS A 79 14.55 5.03 5.65
C LYS A 79 15.50 5.57 4.58
N ILE A 80 15.10 5.51 3.31
CA ILE A 80 15.94 5.99 2.20
C ILE A 80 16.15 7.51 2.32
N ARG A 81 15.14 8.28 2.74
CA ARG A 81 15.30 9.72 3.01
C ARG A 81 16.39 10.00 4.05
N ARG A 82 16.40 9.24 5.15
CA ARG A 82 17.48 9.35 6.16
C ARG A 82 18.84 8.99 5.57
N SER A 83 18.92 7.89 4.82
CA SER A 83 20.16 7.50 4.13
C SER A 83 20.69 8.60 3.21
N VAL A 84 19.82 9.26 2.43
CA VAL A 84 20.20 10.37 1.54
C VAL A 84 20.71 11.59 2.32
N ASN A 85 20.02 11.97 3.40
CA ASN A 85 20.42 13.12 4.24
C ASN A 85 21.77 12.89 4.93
N GLU A 86 22.03 11.67 5.38
CA GLU A 86 23.26 11.29 6.09
C GLU A 86 24.38 10.85 5.15
N ALA A 87 24.09 10.73 3.84
CA ALA A 87 25.00 10.15 2.87
C ALA A 87 26.32 10.92 2.79
N GLN A 88 27.41 10.17 2.81
CA GLN A 88 28.73 10.63 2.39
C GLN A 88 28.88 10.47 0.88
N ALA A 89 28.18 11.30 0.12
CA ALA A 89 28.10 11.22 -1.34
C ALA A 89 28.07 12.61 -1.98
N VAL A 90 28.48 12.69 -3.24
CA VAL A 90 28.48 13.92 -4.03
C VAL A 90 27.60 13.73 -5.25
N GLY A 91 26.52 14.50 -5.33
CA GLY A 91 25.52 14.46 -6.39
C GLY A 91 24.31 15.32 -6.01
N ASP A 92 23.25 15.27 -6.82
CA ASP A 92 22.02 16.02 -6.58
C ASP A 92 21.15 15.35 -5.49
N LEU A 93 21.60 15.47 -4.24
CA LEU A 93 20.90 14.92 -3.08
C LEU A 93 19.52 15.56 -2.89
N ASP A 94 19.36 16.82 -3.29
CA ASP A 94 18.08 17.51 -3.20
C ASP A 94 17.06 16.94 -4.19
N ALA A 95 17.48 16.65 -5.42
CA ALA A 95 16.61 15.95 -6.38
C ALA A 95 16.17 14.57 -5.85
N LEU A 96 17.06 13.82 -5.19
CA LEU A 96 16.68 12.55 -4.57
C LEU A 96 15.67 12.74 -3.43
N VAL A 97 15.86 13.74 -2.57
CA VAL A 97 14.90 14.06 -1.51
C VAL A 97 13.54 14.46 -2.11
N LEU A 98 13.52 15.28 -3.16
CA LEU A 98 12.30 15.68 -3.85
C LEU A 98 11.55 14.48 -4.45
N ARG A 99 12.28 13.55 -5.07
CA ARG A 99 11.70 12.30 -5.60
C ARG A 99 11.09 11.45 -4.50
N ILE A 100 11.80 11.27 -3.38
CA ILE A 100 11.29 10.50 -2.23
C ILE A 100 10.05 11.17 -1.63
N ASP A 101 10.04 12.51 -1.55
CA ASP A 101 8.91 13.27 -1.00
C ASP A 101 7.67 13.19 -1.89
N ALA A 102 7.88 13.16 -3.21
CA ALA A 102 6.81 12.93 -4.18
C ALA A 102 6.14 11.56 -4.05
N LEU A 103 6.79 10.57 -3.41
CA LEU A 103 6.16 9.28 -3.11
C LEU A 103 5.07 9.37 -2.04
N GLY A 104 5.14 10.34 -1.12
CA GLY A 104 4.18 10.49 -0.02
C GLY A 104 2.73 10.59 -0.52
N PRO A 105 2.39 11.55 -1.39
CA PRO A 105 1.05 11.66 -1.99
C PRO A 105 0.61 10.40 -2.75
N VAL A 106 1.54 9.73 -3.45
CA VAL A 106 1.24 8.49 -4.20
C VAL A 106 0.85 7.35 -3.24
N ILE A 107 1.58 7.22 -2.12
CA ILE A 107 1.32 6.20 -1.11
C ILE A 107 -0.05 6.45 -0.43
N GLU A 108 -0.36 7.69 -0.08
CA GLU A 108 -1.66 8.03 0.54
C GLU A 108 -2.82 7.82 -0.43
N ALA A 109 -2.68 8.20 -1.70
CA ALA A 109 -3.70 7.92 -2.71
C ALA A 109 -4.00 6.41 -2.83
N ARG A 110 -2.96 5.57 -2.82
CA ARG A 110 -3.11 4.10 -2.86
C ARG A 110 -3.78 3.55 -1.61
N LYS A 111 -3.47 4.10 -0.44
CA LYS A 111 -4.09 3.73 0.83
C LYS A 111 -5.58 4.02 0.83
N GLU A 112 -5.99 5.22 0.39
CA GLU A 112 -7.40 5.58 0.29
C GLU A 112 -8.12 4.74 -0.77
N ALA A 113 -7.50 4.49 -1.93
CA ALA A 113 -8.07 3.61 -2.94
C ALA A 113 -8.33 2.19 -2.40
N ARG A 114 -7.36 1.59 -1.69
CA ARG A 114 -7.52 0.26 -1.06
C ARG A 114 -8.61 0.27 0.02
N LYS A 115 -8.70 1.34 0.81
CA LYS A 115 -9.74 1.49 1.83
C LYS A 115 -11.12 1.57 1.19
N ALA A 116 -11.28 2.38 0.14
CA ALA A 116 -12.51 2.50 -0.61
C ALA A 116 -12.93 1.17 -1.24
N GLU A 117 -12.00 0.46 -1.89
CA GLU A 117 -12.27 -0.86 -2.48
C GLU A 117 -12.74 -1.88 -1.41
N ARG A 118 -12.08 -1.91 -0.25
CA ARG A 118 -12.50 -2.76 0.87
C ARG A 118 -13.88 -2.40 1.39
N ALA A 119 -14.20 -1.11 1.49
CA ALA A 119 -15.51 -0.63 1.92
C ALA A 119 -16.61 -1.05 0.93
N VAL A 120 -16.36 -0.91 -0.38
CA VAL A 120 -17.28 -1.36 -1.43
C VAL A 120 -17.52 -2.87 -1.35
N LYS A 121 -16.45 -3.68 -1.33
CA LYS A 121 -16.55 -5.14 -1.21
C LYS A 121 -17.27 -5.58 0.07
N GLY A 122 -17.02 -4.88 1.19
CA GLY A 122 -17.70 -5.14 2.46
C GLY A 122 -19.20 -4.83 2.39
N ALA A 123 -19.57 -3.70 1.78
CA ALA A 123 -20.96 -3.30 1.58
C ALA A 123 -21.72 -4.26 0.66
N GLU A 124 -21.10 -4.69 -0.45
CA GLU A 124 -21.65 -5.69 -1.37
C GLU A 124 -21.88 -7.04 -0.68
N ALA A 125 -20.90 -7.52 0.08
CA ALA A 125 -21.03 -8.77 0.84
C ALA A 125 -22.14 -8.68 1.90
N LYS A 126 -22.26 -7.55 2.59
CA LYS A 126 -23.35 -7.30 3.55
C LYS A 126 -24.71 -7.31 2.85
N GLN A 127 -24.84 -6.63 1.71
CA GLN A 127 -26.08 -6.59 0.95
C GLN A 127 -26.46 -7.97 0.41
N ALA A 128 -25.50 -8.75 -0.11
CA ALA A 128 -25.75 -10.10 -0.58
C ALA A 128 -26.25 -11.02 0.55
N LYS A 129 -25.62 -10.94 1.73
CA LYS A 129 -26.09 -11.69 2.92
C LYS A 129 -27.48 -11.28 3.35
N GLN A 130 -27.77 -9.97 3.40
CA GLN A 130 -29.10 -9.46 3.73
C GLN A 130 -30.18 -10.00 2.78
N ARG A 131 -29.93 -10.02 1.46
CA ARG A 131 -30.87 -10.58 0.48
C ARG A 131 -31.14 -12.07 0.71
N LEU A 132 -30.10 -12.84 1.09
CA LEU A 132 -30.28 -14.25 1.47
C LEU A 132 -31.15 -14.39 2.73
N VAL A 133 -30.95 -13.54 3.73
CA VAL A 133 -31.78 -13.57 4.95
C VAL A 133 -33.24 -13.27 4.62
N GLU A 134 -33.50 -12.20 3.87
CA GLU A 134 -34.86 -11.77 3.50
C GLU A 134 -35.57 -12.83 2.63
N GLU A 135 -34.86 -13.47 1.72
CA GLU A 135 -35.40 -14.59 0.94
C GLU A 135 -35.71 -15.81 1.82
N ALA A 136 -34.84 -16.13 2.79
CA ALA A 136 -35.09 -17.25 3.70
C ALA A 136 -36.29 -17.00 4.62
N GLU A 137 -36.43 -15.75 5.11
CA GLU A 137 -37.59 -15.31 5.90
C GLU A 137 -38.88 -15.41 5.08
N ARG A 138 -38.86 -15.01 3.80
CA ARG A 138 -40.01 -15.18 2.88
C ARG A 138 -40.36 -16.67 2.69
N LEU A 139 -39.37 -17.53 2.43
CA LEU A 139 -39.60 -18.98 2.29
C LEU A 139 -40.19 -19.59 3.58
N ALA A 140 -39.70 -19.17 4.75
CA ALA A 140 -40.21 -19.61 6.05
C ALA A 140 -41.68 -19.22 6.30
N SER A 141 -42.13 -18.11 5.70
CA SER A 141 -43.52 -17.65 5.78
C SER A 141 -44.45 -18.36 4.79
N GLY A 142 -43.92 -18.84 3.66
CA GLY A 142 -44.67 -19.48 2.58
C GLY A 142 -45.04 -20.95 2.80
N THR A 143 -45.59 -21.56 1.75
CA THR A 143 -46.11 -22.95 1.73
C THR A 143 -45.44 -23.84 0.67
N GLU A 144 -44.38 -23.36 0.02
CA GLU A 144 -43.65 -24.08 -1.05
C GLU A 144 -42.64 -25.09 -0.49
N TRP A 145 -43.14 -26.24 0.01
CA TRP A 145 -42.34 -27.16 0.82
C TRP A 145 -41.18 -27.86 0.10
N ARG A 146 -41.39 -28.30 -1.15
CA ARG A 146 -40.38 -29.08 -1.89
C ARG A 146 -39.30 -28.19 -2.47
N GLN A 147 -39.70 -27.11 -3.14
CA GLN A 147 -38.79 -26.16 -3.78
C GLN A 147 -38.06 -25.29 -2.73
N GLY A 148 -38.74 -24.87 -1.66
CA GLY A 148 -38.14 -24.06 -0.60
C GLY A 148 -37.02 -24.77 0.15
N ALA A 149 -37.12 -26.09 0.37
CA ALA A 149 -36.09 -26.86 1.05
C ALA A 149 -34.79 -26.92 0.24
N GLN A 150 -34.90 -27.11 -1.07
CA GLN A 150 -33.75 -27.10 -1.97
C GLN A 150 -33.13 -25.69 -2.04
N ARG A 151 -33.97 -24.67 -2.18
CA ARG A 151 -33.53 -23.27 -2.21
C ARG A 151 -32.77 -22.87 -0.95
N LEU A 152 -33.27 -23.23 0.24
CA LEU A 152 -32.59 -22.94 1.51
C LEU A 152 -31.21 -23.63 1.64
N ARG A 153 -31.01 -24.81 1.01
CA ARG A 153 -29.70 -25.47 0.96
C ARG A 153 -28.74 -24.72 0.05
N GLU A 154 -29.20 -24.30 -1.13
CA GLU A 154 -28.41 -23.50 -2.07
C GLU A 154 -27.99 -22.17 -1.43
N MET A 155 -28.90 -21.49 -0.75
CA MET A 155 -28.62 -20.24 -0.05
C MET A 155 -27.57 -20.41 1.04
N LEU A 156 -27.58 -21.53 1.78
CA LEU A 156 -26.53 -21.83 2.75
C LEU A 156 -25.17 -22.05 2.06
N SER A 157 -25.17 -22.68 0.89
CA SER A 157 -23.95 -22.83 0.08
C SER A 157 -23.41 -21.46 -0.34
N THR A 158 -24.27 -20.60 -0.93
CA THR A 158 -23.92 -19.22 -1.29
C THR A 158 -23.43 -18.42 -0.09
N TRP A 159 -24.09 -18.53 1.06
CA TRP A 159 -23.67 -17.83 2.29
C TRP A 159 -22.21 -18.13 2.67
N LYS A 160 -21.77 -19.38 2.51
CA LYS A 160 -20.41 -19.82 2.84
C LYS A 160 -19.36 -19.32 1.83
N THR A 161 -19.76 -19.02 0.59
CA THR A 161 -18.85 -18.47 -0.43
C THR A 161 -18.74 -16.96 -0.38
N LEU A 162 -19.70 -16.26 0.24
CA LEU A 162 -19.67 -14.81 0.37
C LEU A 162 -18.50 -14.34 1.24
N PRO A 163 -17.87 -13.20 0.90
CA PRO A 163 -16.81 -12.61 1.71
C PRO A 163 -17.22 -12.40 3.17
N ARG A 164 -16.23 -12.48 4.06
CA ARG A 164 -16.42 -12.14 5.47
C ARG A 164 -16.71 -10.63 5.59
N ILE A 165 -17.71 -10.30 6.40
CA ILE A 165 -18.00 -8.94 6.84
C ILE A 165 -17.62 -8.81 8.32
N ASP A 166 -17.90 -7.66 8.94
CA ASP A 166 -17.70 -7.49 10.38
C ASP A 166 -18.46 -8.56 11.19
N LYS A 167 -17.87 -8.98 12.30
CA LYS A 167 -18.35 -10.10 13.10
C LYS A 167 -19.77 -9.88 13.60
N GLU A 168 -20.06 -8.69 14.12
CA GLU A 168 -21.34 -8.36 14.71
C GLU A 168 -22.49 -8.42 13.69
N THR A 169 -22.33 -7.76 12.53
CA THR A 169 -23.33 -7.81 11.45
C THR A 169 -23.47 -9.24 10.93
N ASN A 170 -22.37 -9.98 10.75
CA ASN A 170 -22.44 -11.36 10.28
C ASN A 170 -23.23 -12.26 11.24
N ASP A 171 -22.98 -12.15 12.54
CA ASP A 171 -23.63 -12.98 13.57
C ASP A 171 -25.13 -12.67 13.65
N ALA A 172 -25.52 -11.38 13.59
CA ALA A 172 -26.91 -10.97 13.55
C ALA A 172 -27.66 -11.51 12.33
N LEU A 173 -27.07 -11.39 11.14
CA LEU A 173 -27.66 -11.91 9.91
C LEU A 173 -27.72 -13.45 9.91
N TRP A 174 -26.68 -14.12 10.42
CA TRP A 174 -26.67 -15.57 10.54
C TRP A 174 -27.76 -16.08 11.48
N HIS A 175 -27.95 -15.42 12.62
CA HIS A 175 -29.01 -15.77 13.57
C HIS A 175 -30.40 -15.70 12.90
N ARG A 176 -30.69 -14.62 12.17
CA ARG A 176 -31.94 -14.47 11.41
C ARG A 176 -32.11 -15.58 10.36
N PHE A 177 -31.09 -15.82 9.54
CA PHE A 177 -31.11 -16.87 8.52
C PHE A 177 -31.34 -18.28 9.12
N SER A 178 -30.65 -18.60 10.21
CA SER A 178 -30.78 -19.88 10.91
C SER A 178 -32.18 -20.03 11.52
N SER A 179 -32.71 -18.98 12.14
CA SER A 179 -34.07 -18.96 12.70
C SER A 179 -35.14 -19.17 11.62
N ALA A 180 -35.00 -18.53 10.45
CA ALA A 180 -35.89 -18.74 9.32
C ALA A 180 -35.88 -20.20 8.83
N ARG A 181 -34.68 -20.81 8.70
CA ARG A 181 -34.54 -22.22 8.33
C ARG A 181 -35.17 -23.18 9.33
N THR A 182 -34.98 -22.92 10.63
CA THR A 182 -35.59 -23.72 11.70
C THR A 182 -37.12 -23.59 11.66
N THR A 183 -37.64 -22.38 11.48
CA THR A 183 -39.08 -22.12 11.36
C THR A 183 -39.69 -22.84 10.15
N TYR A 184 -39.06 -22.72 8.99
CA TYR A 184 -39.46 -23.44 7.77
C TYR A 184 -39.54 -24.95 8.00
N THR A 185 -38.46 -25.53 8.54
CA THR A 185 -38.35 -26.98 8.80
C THR A 185 -39.40 -27.47 9.79
N ARG A 186 -39.75 -26.65 10.80
CA ARG A 186 -40.82 -26.97 11.76
C ARG A 186 -42.19 -26.99 11.07
N ARG A 187 -42.49 -25.99 10.24
CA ARG A 187 -43.78 -25.90 9.53
C ARG A 187 -43.93 -26.99 8.47
N SER A 188 -42.86 -27.30 7.73
CA SER A 188 -42.88 -28.32 6.67
C SER A 188 -43.10 -29.74 7.17
N LYS A 189 -42.95 -29.99 8.49
CA LYS A 189 -43.23 -31.30 9.11
C LYS A 189 -44.67 -31.42 9.60
N GLN A 190 -45.40 -30.32 9.67
CA GLN A 190 -46.81 -30.26 10.10
C GLN A 190 -47.78 -30.39 8.93
N HIS A 191 -47.28 -30.41 7.70
CA HIS A 191 -48.00 -30.57 6.44
C HIS A 191 -47.43 -31.77 5.68
#